data_AF-A0A919U4F1-F1
#
_entry.id   AF-A0A919U4F1-F1
#
_cell.length_a   1.000
_cell.length_b   1.000
_cell.length_c   1.000
_cell.angle_alpha   90.00
_cell.angle_beta   90.00
_cell.angle_gamma   90.00
#
_symmetry.space_group_name_H-M   'P 1'
#
loop_
_entity.id
_entity.type
_entity.pdbx_description
1 polymer ?
#
loop_
_entity_poly.entity_id
_entity_poly.type
_entity_poly.pdbx_seq_one_letter_code
_entity_poly.pdbx_strand_id
1 'polypeptide(L)'
;MQRMRPLVVVAALLTALAVPTQATAASPPIEPADVQASRAFMTEFGVAPEVQDRLLNKGLAGGLNDADVRGAKPVSVTNEARGGSAVTISTYADGSIGVVERELPRVVKPGGATTFSVTGCRVVGGSGWASYTNCKVHYRTTIFSYGFYANFTTTTSWDSISSVGSPFFTYAVGHNYESHQLRILKGVESASEPAHAELAIIYNVAAGIGGQVTKGVRLKVGGNQYWQENS
;
A
#
# COMPACT_ATOMS: atom_id res chain seq x y z
N MET A 1 81.37 29.43 25.71
CA MET A 1 80.17 30.31 25.77
C MET A 1 79.20 29.86 24.68
N GLN A 2 78.18 29.08 25.03
CA GLN A 2 77.22 28.50 24.08
C GLN A 2 75.83 28.76 24.66
N ARG A 3 75.05 29.62 23.99
CA ARG A 3 73.74 30.09 24.47
C ARG A 3 72.66 29.08 24.12
N MET A 4 72.00 28.54 25.15
CA MET A 4 70.78 27.73 25.08
C MET A 4 69.61 28.56 24.51
N ARG A 5 68.83 27.97 23.60
CA ARG A 5 67.50 28.44 23.18
C ARG A 5 66.43 27.57 23.87
N PRO A 6 65.36 28.14 24.44
CA PRO A 6 64.31 27.36 25.08
C PRO A 6 63.36 26.74 24.04
N LEU A 7 63.00 25.48 24.26
CA LEU A 7 61.98 24.74 23.53
C LEU A 7 60.61 25.20 24.05
N VAL A 8 59.80 25.81 23.18
CA VAL A 8 58.39 26.15 23.48
C VAL A 8 57.55 24.91 23.18
N VAL A 9 56.96 24.32 24.22
CA VAL A 9 55.97 23.23 24.10
C VAL A 9 54.59 23.86 23.95
N VAL A 10 54.01 23.78 22.75
CA VAL A 10 52.61 24.15 22.51
C VAL A 10 51.75 22.92 22.77
N ALA A 11 50.98 22.95 23.86
CA ALA A 11 49.98 21.93 24.17
C ALA A 11 48.76 22.14 23.26
N ALA A 12 48.50 21.20 22.35
CA ALA A 12 47.31 21.18 21.51
C ALA A 12 46.10 20.72 22.35
N LEU A 13 45.16 21.66 22.59
CA LEU A 13 43.86 21.36 23.18
C LEU A 13 43.00 20.62 22.11
N LEU A 14 42.83 19.31 22.28
CA LEU A 14 41.87 18.50 21.51
C LEU A 14 40.46 18.75 22.06
N THR A 15 39.71 19.65 21.44
CA THR A 15 38.27 19.80 21.67
C THR A 15 37.53 18.66 20.97
N ALA A 16 37.06 17.67 21.75
CA ALA A 16 36.16 16.65 21.26
C ALA A 16 34.80 17.29 20.93
N LEU A 17 34.52 17.48 19.63
CA LEU A 17 33.19 17.83 19.15
C LEU A 17 32.27 16.62 19.40
N ALA A 18 31.41 16.73 20.41
CA ALA A 18 30.32 15.79 20.61
C ALA A 18 29.37 15.91 19.41
N VAL A 19 29.41 14.93 18.51
CA VAL A 19 28.41 14.79 17.45
C VAL A 19 27.09 14.44 18.14
N PRO A 20 26.01 15.23 18.00
CA PRO A 20 24.72 14.85 18.53
C PRO A 20 24.26 13.57 17.83
N THR A 21 24.27 12.45 18.55
CA THR A 21 23.56 11.23 18.15
C THR A 21 22.09 11.58 18.05
N GLN A 22 21.58 11.67 16.82
CA GLN A 22 20.14 11.75 16.60
C GLN A 22 19.52 10.48 17.17
N ALA A 23 18.61 10.64 18.13
CA ALA A 23 17.83 9.55 18.66
C ALA A 23 16.95 8.99 17.52
N THR A 24 17.27 7.80 17.02
CA THR A 24 16.36 7.03 16.20
C THR A 24 15.12 6.75 17.03
N ALA A 25 14.00 7.40 16.68
CA ALA A 25 12.71 7.08 17.29
C ALA A 25 12.46 5.59 17.08
N ALA A 26 12.32 4.84 18.17
CA ALA A 26 11.93 3.44 18.12
C ALA A 26 10.58 3.36 17.38
N SER A 27 10.51 2.49 16.37
CA SER A 27 9.25 2.23 15.68
C SER A 27 8.19 1.82 16.71
N PRO A 28 6.93 2.26 16.55
CA PRO A 28 5.87 1.91 17.49
C PRO A 28 5.77 0.37 17.65
N PRO A 29 5.41 -0.12 18.84
CA PRO A 29 5.14 -1.55 19.04
C PRO A 29 4.05 -2.02 18.08
N ILE A 30 4.12 -3.29 17.68
CA ILE A 30 3.05 -3.95 16.92
C ILE A 30 1.73 -3.77 17.68
N GLU A 31 0.81 -3.00 17.12
CA GLU A 31 -0.45 -2.65 17.77
C GLU A 31 -1.37 -3.87 17.83
N PRO A 32 -1.93 -4.25 19.00
CA PRO A 32 -2.99 -5.24 19.09
C PRO A 32 -4.18 -4.97 18.15
N ALA A 33 -4.38 -3.70 17.77
CA ALA A 33 -5.37 -3.29 16.78
C ALA A 33 -5.10 -3.83 15.37
N ASP A 34 -3.84 -3.91 14.93
CA ASP A 34 -3.48 -4.43 13.60
C ASP A 34 -3.81 -5.91 13.47
N VAL A 35 -3.49 -6.68 14.52
CA VAL A 35 -3.84 -8.11 14.59
C VAL A 35 -5.35 -8.31 14.55
N GLN A 36 -6.11 -7.48 15.28
CA GLN A 36 -7.57 -7.55 15.27
C GLN A 36 -8.15 -7.19 13.90
N ALA A 37 -7.66 -6.14 13.25
CA ALA A 37 -8.10 -5.75 11.91
C ALA A 37 -7.79 -6.83 10.86
N SER A 38 -6.60 -7.44 10.94
CA SER A 38 -6.22 -8.58 10.11
C SER A 38 -7.11 -9.81 10.35
N ARG A 39 -7.44 -10.15 11.61
CA ARG A 39 -8.38 -11.24 11.92
C ARG A 39 -9.78 -10.97 11.39
N ALA A 40 -10.27 -9.74 11.52
CA ALA A 40 -11.56 -9.36 10.97
C ALA A 40 -11.59 -9.54 9.45
N PHE A 41 -10.54 -9.11 8.74
CA PHE A 41 -10.35 -9.35 7.31
C PHE A 41 -10.34 -10.84 6.97
N MET A 42 -9.50 -11.63 7.64
CA MET A 42 -9.42 -13.06 7.36
C MET A 42 -10.74 -13.79 7.60
N THR A 43 -11.47 -13.42 8.66
CA THR A 43 -12.79 -13.97 8.98
C THR A 43 -13.83 -13.55 7.93
N GLU A 44 -13.79 -12.29 7.47
CA GLU A 44 -14.65 -11.77 6.40
C GLU A 44 -14.56 -12.59 5.10
N PHE A 45 -13.38 -13.15 4.83
CA PHE A 45 -13.08 -13.97 3.63
C PHE A 45 -12.96 -15.48 3.93
N GLY A 46 -13.40 -15.93 5.10
CA GLY A 46 -13.55 -17.36 5.40
C GLY A 46 -12.26 -18.12 5.67
N VAL A 47 -11.17 -17.46 6.03
CA VAL A 47 -9.92 -18.13 6.45
C VAL A 47 -10.14 -18.76 7.83
N ALA A 48 -9.89 -20.07 7.95
CA ALA A 48 -10.12 -20.82 9.19
C ALA A 48 -9.23 -20.34 10.35
N PRO A 49 -9.70 -20.31 11.62
CA PRO A 49 -8.98 -19.73 12.75
C PRO A 49 -7.55 -20.23 12.94
N GLU A 50 -7.30 -21.53 12.77
CA GLU A 50 -5.98 -22.14 12.87
C GLU A 50 -5.03 -21.70 11.74
N VAL A 51 -5.57 -21.40 10.57
CA VAL A 51 -4.82 -20.79 9.47
C VAL A 51 -4.52 -19.33 9.79
N GLN A 52 -5.49 -18.59 10.35
CA GLN A 52 -5.28 -17.21 10.79
C GLN A 52 -4.12 -17.11 11.78
N ASP A 53 -4.12 -17.96 12.81
CA ASP A 53 -3.07 -17.98 13.83
C ASP A 53 -1.70 -18.24 13.23
N ARG A 54 -1.60 -19.21 12.32
CA ARG A 54 -0.34 -19.52 11.64
C ARG A 54 0.18 -18.34 10.82
N LEU A 55 -0.69 -17.71 10.02
CA LEU A 55 -0.32 -16.58 9.15
C LEU A 55 0.05 -15.32 9.96
N LEU A 56 -0.68 -15.06 11.04
CA LEU A 56 -0.38 -13.96 11.96
C LEU A 56 0.93 -14.20 12.71
N ASN A 57 1.16 -15.41 13.23
CA ASN A 57 2.41 -15.73 13.91
C ASN A 57 3.62 -15.59 12.96
N LYS A 58 3.47 -15.98 11.69
CA LYS A 58 4.49 -15.75 10.65
C LYS A 58 4.74 -14.25 10.44
N GLY A 59 3.67 -13.46 10.30
CA GLY A 59 3.74 -12.00 10.18
C GLY A 59 4.41 -11.32 11.37
N LEU A 60 3.97 -11.65 12.60
CA LEU A 60 4.50 -11.15 13.88
C LEU A 60 5.97 -11.50 14.09
N ALA A 61 6.44 -12.61 13.52
CA ALA A 61 7.85 -12.98 13.49
C ALA A 61 8.65 -12.27 12.37
N GLY A 62 8.06 -11.29 11.69
CA GLY A 62 8.68 -10.54 10.59
C GLY A 62 8.69 -11.26 9.24
N GLY A 63 7.97 -12.38 9.12
CA GLY A 63 7.85 -13.14 7.89
C GLY A 63 6.77 -12.59 6.94
N LEU A 64 6.89 -12.95 5.66
CA LEU A 64 5.86 -12.67 4.65
C LEU A 64 5.00 -13.90 4.41
N ASN A 65 3.69 -13.71 4.26
CA ASN A 65 2.80 -14.75 3.74
C ASN A 65 2.95 -14.85 2.22
N ASP A 66 2.53 -15.97 1.62
CA ASP A 66 2.68 -16.18 0.17
C ASP A 66 1.99 -15.06 -0.64
N ALA A 67 0.85 -14.55 -0.17
CA ALA A 67 0.16 -13.40 -0.77
C ALA A 67 1.01 -12.10 -0.83
N ASP A 68 2.05 -12.02 -0.01
CA ASP A 68 2.95 -10.88 0.08
C ASP A 68 4.31 -11.15 -0.58
N VAL A 69 4.58 -12.38 -1.03
CA VAL A 69 5.82 -12.75 -1.71
C VAL A 69 5.73 -12.38 -3.18
N ARG A 70 6.70 -11.58 -3.66
CA ARG A 70 6.79 -11.19 -5.07
C ARG A 70 6.90 -12.43 -5.95
N GLY A 71 5.99 -12.57 -6.92
CA GLY A 71 5.98 -13.68 -7.87
C GLY A 71 5.36 -14.98 -7.36
N ALA A 72 4.88 -15.03 -6.11
CA ALA A 72 4.05 -16.14 -5.65
C ALA A 72 2.78 -16.22 -6.50
N LYS A 73 2.38 -17.46 -6.83
CA LYS A 73 1.21 -17.72 -7.66
C LYS A 73 0.04 -18.18 -6.79
N PRO A 74 -1.16 -17.61 -6.99
CA PRO A 74 -2.34 -18.11 -6.30
C PRO A 74 -2.66 -19.53 -6.76
N VAL A 75 -3.13 -20.36 -5.83
CA VAL A 75 -3.69 -21.68 -6.13
C VAL A 75 -5.16 -21.59 -6.56
N SER A 76 -5.83 -20.48 -6.23
CA SER A 76 -7.20 -20.17 -6.68
C SER A 76 -7.39 -18.67 -6.82
N VAL A 77 -8.21 -18.26 -7.79
CA VAL A 77 -8.65 -16.88 -7.98
C VAL A 77 -10.16 -16.85 -8.15
N THR A 78 -10.86 -16.11 -7.29
CA THR A 78 -12.31 -15.95 -7.33
C THR A 78 -12.65 -14.48 -7.57
N ASN A 79 -13.63 -14.20 -8.43
CA ASN A 79 -14.16 -12.87 -8.67
C ASN A 79 -15.60 -12.79 -8.21
N GLU A 80 -15.92 -11.82 -7.37
CA GLU A 80 -17.26 -11.66 -6.79
C GLU A 80 -17.66 -10.19 -6.77
N ALA A 81 -18.96 -9.94 -6.68
CA ALA A 81 -19.51 -8.62 -6.41
C ALA A 81 -20.05 -8.59 -4.97
N ARG A 82 -19.49 -7.75 -4.12
CA ARG A 82 -19.86 -7.64 -2.69
C ARG A 82 -19.96 -6.17 -2.30
N GLY A 83 -21.05 -5.79 -1.62
CA GLY A 83 -21.18 -4.45 -1.03
C GLY A 83 -21.10 -3.28 -2.01
N GLY A 84 -21.40 -3.49 -3.30
CA GLY A 84 -21.21 -2.47 -4.33
C GLY A 84 -19.77 -2.33 -4.81
N SER A 85 -18.94 -3.35 -4.63
CA SER A 85 -17.58 -3.45 -5.15
C SER A 85 -17.40 -4.75 -5.95
N ALA A 86 -16.58 -4.70 -7.00
CA ALA A 86 -15.99 -5.87 -7.60
C ALA A 86 -14.75 -6.25 -6.78
N VAL A 87 -14.69 -7.51 -6.38
CA VAL A 87 -13.65 -8.04 -5.50
C VAL A 87 -12.97 -9.21 -6.19
N THR A 88 -11.65 -9.16 -6.29
CA THR A 88 -10.83 -10.29 -6.75
C THR A 88 -10.08 -10.85 -5.55
N ILE A 89 -10.31 -12.12 -5.26
CA ILE A 89 -9.73 -12.86 -4.14
C ILE A 89 -8.74 -13.88 -4.70
N SER A 90 -7.47 -13.71 -4.37
CA SER A 90 -6.39 -14.63 -4.70
C SER A 90 -6.02 -15.43 -3.46
N THR A 91 -6.17 -16.76 -3.50
CA THR A 91 -5.80 -17.67 -2.40
C THR A 91 -4.49 -18.37 -2.72
N TYR A 92 -3.59 -18.47 -1.75
CA TYR A 92 -2.25 -19.02 -1.90
C TYR A 92 -2.06 -20.33 -1.13
N ALA A 93 -0.96 -21.03 -1.40
CA ALA A 93 -0.70 -22.38 -0.90
C ALA A 93 -0.60 -22.43 0.65
N ASP A 94 -0.04 -21.40 1.29
CA ASP A 94 0.00 -21.28 2.75
C ASP A 94 -1.36 -20.91 3.40
N GLY A 95 -2.41 -20.73 2.59
CA GLY A 95 -3.74 -20.31 3.01
C GLY A 95 -3.92 -18.81 3.13
N SER A 96 -2.87 -18.02 2.87
CA SER A 96 -3.00 -16.56 2.80
C SER A 96 -3.83 -16.12 1.61
N ILE A 97 -4.42 -14.94 1.76
CA ILE A 97 -5.26 -14.33 0.74
C ILE A 97 -4.76 -12.93 0.40
N GLY A 98 -4.83 -12.59 -0.88
CA GLY A 98 -4.69 -11.23 -1.40
C GLY A 98 -6.01 -10.80 -2.03
N VAL A 99 -6.52 -9.66 -1.60
CA VAL A 99 -7.81 -9.12 -2.04
C VAL A 99 -7.59 -7.76 -2.66
N VAL A 100 -8.08 -7.64 -3.90
CA VAL A 100 -8.17 -6.38 -4.63
C VAL A 100 -9.64 -5.96 -4.63
N GLU A 101 -9.93 -4.79 -4.06
CA GLU A 101 -11.29 -4.24 -4.02
C GLU A 101 -11.40 -3.04 -4.95
N ARG A 102 -12.42 -3.07 -5.81
CA ARG A 102 -12.72 -2.00 -6.75
C ARG A 102 -14.18 -1.61 -6.59
N GLU A 103 -14.44 -0.41 -6.10
CA GLU A 103 -15.80 0.09 -5.99
C GLU A 103 -16.51 0.06 -7.35
N LEU A 104 -17.73 -0.47 -7.38
CA LEU A 104 -18.59 -0.43 -8.55
C LEU A 104 -19.22 0.97 -8.63
N PRO A 105 -19.02 1.66 -9.76
CA PRO A 105 -19.65 2.93 -10.05
C PRO A 105 -21.16 2.97 -9.77
N ARG A 106 -21.63 3.95 -8.99
CA ARG A 106 -23.05 4.33 -9.00
C ARG A 106 -23.26 5.43 -10.04
N VAL A 107 -24.14 5.19 -11.00
CA VAL A 107 -24.56 6.22 -11.97
C VAL A 107 -25.42 7.25 -11.25
N VAL A 108 -24.90 8.48 -11.08
CA VAL A 108 -25.66 9.59 -10.49
C VAL A 108 -26.42 10.31 -11.61
N LYS A 109 -27.75 10.17 -11.65
CA LYS A 109 -28.59 10.99 -12.54
C LYS A 109 -28.70 12.42 -11.98
N PRO A 110 -28.71 13.47 -12.83
CA PRO A 110 -28.95 14.83 -12.37
C PRO A 110 -30.31 14.93 -11.64
N GLY A 111 -30.32 15.47 -10.41
CA GLY A 111 -31.54 15.74 -9.65
C GLY A 111 -32.03 14.64 -8.68
N GLY A 112 -31.31 13.52 -8.53
CA GLY A 112 -31.68 12.47 -7.57
C GLY A 112 -31.04 12.67 -6.18
N ALA A 113 -31.85 12.70 -5.12
CA ALA A 113 -31.35 12.56 -3.75
C ALA A 113 -30.77 11.16 -3.53
N THR A 114 -29.62 11.04 -2.87
CA THR A 114 -28.95 9.75 -2.64
C THR A 114 -28.88 9.43 -1.15
N THR A 115 -29.13 8.17 -0.81
CA THR A 115 -28.88 7.62 0.53
C THR A 115 -27.40 7.34 0.68
N PHE A 116 -26.76 7.88 1.73
CA PHE A 116 -25.34 7.67 2.03
C PHE A 116 -25.03 6.17 2.17
N SER A 117 -24.31 5.63 1.18
CA SER A 117 -23.78 4.27 1.11
C SER A 117 -22.26 4.36 1.18
N VAL A 118 -21.59 3.32 1.67
CA VAL A 118 -20.14 3.18 1.96
C VAL A 118 -19.25 3.17 0.68
N THR A 119 -19.64 3.89 -0.35
CA THR A 119 -18.97 3.96 -1.67
C THR A 119 -18.68 5.41 -2.02
N GLY A 120 -17.39 5.76 -2.13
CA GLY A 120 -16.90 7.12 -2.43
C GLY A 120 -16.63 7.37 -3.91
N CYS A 121 -16.56 6.32 -4.73
CA CYS A 121 -16.32 6.36 -6.17
C CYS A 121 -17.59 6.82 -6.90
N ARG A 122 -17.57 8.06 -7.36
CA ARG A 122 -18.63 8.64 -8.18
C ARG A 122 -18.26 8.52 -9.64
N VAL A 123 -19.21 8.07 -10.45
CA VAL A 123 -19.03 8.01 -11.91
C VAL A 123 -20.10 8.81 -12.63
N VAL A 124 -19.63 9.60 -13.58
CA VAL A 124 -20.46 10.33 -14.53
C VAL A 124 -19.99 9.94 -15.92
N GLY A 125 -20.90 9.58 -16.81
CA GLY A 125 -20.52 9.11 -18.14
C GLY A 125 -21.70 9.05 -19.11
N GLY A 126 -21.37 8.76 -20.37
CA GLY A 126 -22.30 8.61 -21.48
C GLY A 126 -21.75 7.66 -22.54
N SER A 127 -22.33 7.69 -23.74
CA SER A 127 -21.84 6.86 -24.85
C SER A 127 -20.39 7.19 -25.18
N GLY A 128 -19.48 6.28 -24.84
CA GLY A 128 -18.06 6.36 -25.19
C GLY A 128 -17.17 7.11 -24.19
N TRP A 129 -17.67 7.51 -23.01
CA TRP A 129 -16.82 8.06 -21.96
C TRP A 129 -17.39 7.83 -20.55
N ALA A 130 -16.50 7.74 -19.56
CA ALA A 130 -16.84 7.75 -18.15
C ALA A 130 -15.73 8.44 -17.35
N SER A 131 -16.10 9.33 -16.44
CA SER A 131 -15.20 9.95 -15.46
C SER A 131 -15.48 9.38 -14.08
N TYR A 132 -14.40 8.96 -13.43
CA TYR A 132 -14.36 8.31 -12.13
C TYR A 132 -13.72 9.28 -11.16
N THR A 133 -14.43 9.60 -10.08
CA THR A 133 -14.00 10.55 -9.05
C THR A 133 -13.99 9.87 -7.69
N ASN A 134 -12.92 10.05 -6.94
CA ASN A 134 -12.72 9.58 -5.58
C ASN A 134 -12.82 8.05 -5.45
N CYS A 135 -12.24 7.35 -6.43
CA CYS A 135 -12.30 5.89 -6.48
C CYS A 135 -11.16 5.27 -5.69
N LYS A 136 -11.52 4.39 -4.76
CA LYS A 136 -10.58 3.70 -3.87
C LYS A 136 -9.82 2.62 -4.61
N VAL A 137 -8.50 2.64 -4.48
CA VAL A 137 -7.56 1.61 -4.92
C VAL A 137 -7.03 0.96 -3.64
N HIS A 138 -7.47 -0.26 -3.34
CA HIS A 138 -7.23 -0.89 -2.04
C HIS A 138 -6.73 -2.31 -2.24
N TYR A 139 -5.56 -2.59 -1.69
CA TYR A 139 -5.00 -3.92 -1.59
C TYR A 139 -4.98 -4.36 -0.13
N ARG A 140 -5.53 -5.54 0.14
CA ARG A 140 -5.58 -6.17 1.46
C ARG A 140 -4.95 -7.54 1.36
N THR A 141 -4.00 -7.83 2.22
CA THR A 141 -3.51 -9.18 2.46
C THR A 141 -3.67 -9.53 3.93
N THR A 142 -3.29 -10.74 4.26
CA THR A 142 -3.31 -11.22 5.64
C THR A 142 -2.54 -10.31 6.61
N ILE A 143 -1.44 -9.68 6.17
CA ILE A 143 -0.58 -8.89 7.08
C ILE A 143 -0.43 -7.42 6.67
N PHE A 144 -0.88 -7.01 5.49
CA PHE A 144 -0.89 -5.61 5.08
C PHE A 144 -2.27 -5.15 4.57
N SER A 145 -2.63 -3.90 4.86
CA SER A 145 -3.75 -3.24 4.19
C SER A 145 -3.40 -1.79 3.91
N TYR A 146 -3.43 -1.42 2.64
CA TYR A 146 -3.07 -0.08 2.20
C TYR A 146 -3.71 0.26 0.86
N GLY A 147 -3.75 1.55 0.55
CA GLY A 147 -4.33 2.02 -0.68
C GLY A 147 -4.29 3.52 -0.82
N PHE A 148 -4.94 4.02 -1.87
CA PHE A 148 -5.06 5.44 -2.16
C PHE A 148 -6.37 5.71 -2.91
N TYR A 149 -6.65 6.99 -3.17
CA TYR A 149 -7.79 7.40 -3.98
C TYR A 149 -7.32 8.00 -5.29
N ALA A 150 -8.07 7.74 -6.36
CA ALA A 150 -7.76 8.20 -7.70
C ALA A 150 -8.98 8.83 -8.38
N ASN A 151 -8.69 9.79 -9.26
CA ASN A 151 -9.61 10.29 -10.27
C ASN A 151 -9.03 9.92 -11.65
N PHE A 152 -9.89 9.42 -12.53
CA PHE A 152 -9.49 9.01 -13.87
C PHE A 152 -10.67 9.09 -14.83
N THR A 153 -10.38 9.08 -16.12
CA THR A 153 -11.38 9.11 -17.19
C THR A 153 -11.06 7.98 -18.15
N THR A 154 -12.10 7.26 -18.58
CA THR A 154 -12.02 6.35 -19.72
C THR A 154 -12.78 6.93 -20.90
N THR A 155 -12.22 6.90 -22.10
CA THR A 155 -12.90 7.32 -23.34
C THR A 155 -12.60 6.35 -24.48
N THR A 156 -13.41 6.37 -25.53
CA THR A 156 -13.18 5.54 -26.73
C THR A 156 -11.85 5.78 -27.43
N SER A 157 -11.13 6.86 -27.11
CA SER A 157 -9.90 7.26 -27.79
C SER A 157 -8.67 7.28 -26.89
N TRP A 158 -8.84 7.66 -25.63
CA TRP A 158 -7.77 7.68 -24.64
C TRP A 158 -8.34 7.63 -23.22
N ASP A 159 -7.60 6.96 -22.36
CA ASP A 159 -7.84 6.88 -20.94
C ASP A 159 -6.76 7.67 -20.17
N SER A 160 -7.12 8.30 -19.06
CA SER A 160 -6.17 9.10 -18.27
C SER A 160 -6.44 9.06 -16.78
N ILE A 161 -5.37 9.25 -16.00
CA ILE A 161 -5.43 9.46 -14.55
C ILE A 161 -5.21 10.95 -14.30
N SER A 162 -6.23 11.62 -13.77
CA SER A 162 -6.20 13.07 -13.55
C SER A 162 -5.61 13.44 -12.19
N SER A 163 -5.77 12.59 -11.17
CA SER A 163 -5.15 12.80 -9.86
C SER A 163 -5.08 11.53 -9.04
N VAL A 164 -4.11 11.47 -8.14
CA VAL A 164 -4.04 10.50 -7.04
C VAL A 164 -3.78 11.22 -5.73
N GLY A 165 -4.31 10.71 -4.63
CA GLY A 165 -4.14 11.33 -3.33
C GLY A 165 -4.65 10.47 -2.19
N SER A 166 -4.55 11.03 -0.98
CA SER A 166 -5.07 10.44 0.26
C SER A 166 -4.63 8.98 0.47
N PRO A 167 -3.30 8.69 0.48
CA PRO A 167 -2.83 7.36 0.81
C PRO A 167 -3.29 6.98 2.22
N PHE A 168 -3.63 5.71 2.42
CA PHE A 168 -4.04 5.18 3.70
C PHE A 168 -3.37 3.83 3.97
N PHE A 169 -3.14 3.57 5.26
CA PHE A 169 -2.50 2.36 5.78
C PHE A 169 -3.34 1.90 6.97
N THR A 170 -3.95 0.72 6.88
CA THR A 170 -4.90 0.23 7.90
C THR A 170 -4.22 -0.65 8.93
N TYR A 171 -3.33 -1.55 8.49
CA TYR A 171 -2.56 -2.43 9.37
C TYR A 171 -1.29 -2.93 8.65
N ALA A 172 -0.28 -3.26 9.44
CA ALA A 172 0.97 -3.90 9.02
C ALA A 172 1.45 -4.88 10.10
N VAL A 173 0.89 -6.09 10.14
CA VAL A 173 1.17 -7.05 11.22
C VAL A 173 2.64 -7.47 11.21
N GLY A 174 3.34 -7.21 12.32
CA GLY A 174 4.78 -7.50 12.47
C GLY A 174 5.69 -6.61 11.63
N HIS A 175 5.18 -5.49 11.14
CA HIS A 175 5.91 -4.54 10.31
C HIS A 175 5.56 -3.11 10.73
N ASN A 176 6.51 -2.20 10.58
CA ASN A 176 6.30 -0.80 10.89
C ASN A 176 6.38 0.02 9.62
N TYR A 177 5.38 0.86 9.41
CA TYR A 177 5.41 1.84 8.34
C TYR A 177 6.64 2.75 8.50
N GLU A 178 7.39 2.95 7.41
CA GLU A 178 8.54 3.87 7.38
C GLU A 178 8.28 5.06 6.47
N SER A 179 8.00 4.80 5.19
CA SER A 179 7.78 5.85 4.20
C SER A 179 6.93 5.33 3.04
N HIS A 180 6.38 6.26 2.24
CA HIS A 180 5.70 5.93 0.99
C HIS A 180 5.99 6.94 -0.10
N GLN A 181 5.71 6.54 -1.34
CA GLN A 181 5.66 7.40 -2.51
C GLN A 181 4.38 7.09 -3.29
N LEU A 182 3.52 8.10 -3.43
CA LEU A 182 2.35 8.06 -4.29
C LEU A 182 2.59 8.94 -5.51
N ARG A 183 2.50 8.37 -6.71
CA ARG A 183 2.81 9.09 -7.95
C ARG A 183 2.03 8.55 -9.15
N ILE A 184 1.71 9.44 -10.07
CA ILE A 184 1.30 9.09 -11.42
C ILE A 184 2.58 8.85 -12.22
N LEU A 185 2.79 7.62 -12.65
CA LEU A 185 3.94 7.24 -13.47
C LEU A 185 3.68 7.50 -14.96
N LYS A 186 2.42 7.30 -15.37
CA LYS A 186 1.93 7.63 -16.71
C LYS A 186 0.51 8.16 -16.62
N GLY A 187 0.31 9.42 -17.00
CA GLY A 187 -0.98 10.11 -16.84
C GLY A 187 -2.00 9.82 -17.93
N VAL A 188 -1.57 9.50 -19.15
CA VAL A 188 -2.45 9.20 -20.29
C VAL A 188 -1.99 7.90 -20.94
N GLU A 189 -2.93 7.05 -21.33
CA GLU A 189 -2.62 5.80 -22.02
C GLU A 189 -1.98 6.05 -23.38
N SER A 190 -1.44 4.98 -23.95
CA SER A 190 -0.92 4.93 -25.31
C SER A 190 -1.28 3.58 -25.92
N ALA A 191 -1.12 3.43 -27.23
CA ALA A 191 -1.47 2.19 -27.93
C ALA A 191 -0.80 0.93 -27.36
N SER A 192 0.35 1.05 -26.69
CA SER A 192 1.12 -0.07 -26.13
C SER A 192 1.12 -0.13 -24.61
N GLU A 193 0.58 0.86 -23.90
CA GLU A 193 0.72 0.95 -22.45
C GLU A 193 -0.38 1.78 -21.79
N PRO A 194 -1.06 1.26 -20.75
CA PRO A 194 -2.09 1.99 -20.00
C PRO A 194 -1.52 3.15 -19.18
N ALA A 195 -2.34 4.16 -18.91
CA ALA A 195 -2.07 5.12 -17.84
C ALA A 195 -1.95 4.36 -16.52
N HIS A 196 -1.00 4.75 -15.66
CA HIS A 196 -0.82 4.07 -14.39
C HIS A 196 -0.22 4.95 -13.30
N ALA A 197 -0.65 4.68 -12.07
CA ALA A 197 -0.21 5.35 -10.86
C ALA A 197 0.04 4.32 -9.77
N GLU A 198 1.02 4.60 -8.91
CA GLU A 198 1.55 3.64 -7.95
C GLU A 198 1.66 4.28 -6.56
N LEU A 199 1.23 3.53 -5.56
CA LEU A 199 1.60 3.71 -4.17
C LEU A 199 2.67 2.66 -3.81
N ALA A 200 3.91 3.11 -3.64
CA ALA A 200 5.01 2.30 -3.11
C ALA A 200 5.22 2.63 -1.63
N ILE A 201 5.44 1.60 -0.81
CA ILE A 201 5.52 1.70 0.65
C ILE A 201 6.72 0.91 1.13
N ILE A 202 7.52 1.53 2.00
CA ILE A 202 8.61 0.88 2.71
C ILE A 202 8.13 0.58 4.12
N TYR A 203 8.24 -0.68 4.51
CA TYR A 203 8.01 -1.14 5.87
C TYR A 203 9.31 -1.67 6.47
N ASN A 204 9.57 -1.32 7.72
CA ASN A 204 10.55 -1.99 8.55
C ASN A 204 9.98 -3.30 9.09
N VAL A 205 10.78 -4.36 9.09
CA VAL A 205 10.39 -5.64 9.70
C VAL A 205 10.49 -5.52 11.22
N ALA A 206 9.34 -5.62 11.91
CA ALA A 206 9.26 -5.43 13.35
C ALA A 206 9.36 -6.79 14.07
N ALA A 207 10.58 -7.20 14.42
CA ALA A 207 10.84 -8.34 15.32
C ALA A 207 12.30 -8.38 15.84
N GLY A 208 13.02 -7.25 15.82
CA GLY A 208 14.46 -7.22 16.15
C GLY A 208 15.36 -7.89 15.10
N ILE A 209 14.79 -8.34 13.97
CA ILE A 209 15.49 -8.99 12.86
C ILE A 209 16.19 -7.96 11.96
N GLY A 210 15.65 -6.73 11.90
CA GLY A 210 16.11 -5.70 10.97
C GLY A 210 15.70 -6.01 9.52
N GLY A 211 15.86 -5.02 8.66
CA GLY A 211 15.53 -5.12 7.23
C GLY A 211 14.25 -4.40 6.85
N GLN A 212 14.08 -4.23 5.53
CA GLN A 212 12.96 -3.52 4.93
C GLN A 212 12.25 -4.42 3.90
N VAL A 213 10.94 -4.26 3.81
CA VAL A 213 10.14 -4.82 2.73
C VAL A 213 9.44 -3.68 1.98
N THR A 214 9.54 -3.71 0.66
CA THR A 214 8.79 -2.81 -0.20
C THR A 214 7.52 -3.51 -0.67
N LYS A 215 6.40 -2.82 -0.51
CA LYS A 215 5.08 -3.22 -0.99
C LYS A 215 4.48 -2.11 -1.82
N GLY A 216 3.50 -2.43 -2.65
CA GLY A 216 2.73 -1.38 -3.30
C GLY A 216 1.57 -1.90 -4.12
N VAL A 217 0.73 -0.96 -4.53
CA VAL A 217 -0.42 -1.21 -5.38
C VAL A 217 -0.43 -0.20 -6.51
N ARG A 218 -0.72 -0.68 -7.71
CA ARG A 218 -0.79 0.14 -8.92
C ARG A 218 -2.21 0.12 -9.47
N LEU A 219 -2.73 1.30 -9.81
CA LEU A 219 -3.90 1.47 -10.67
C LEU A 219 -3.44 1.52 -12.12
N LYS A 220 -4.10 0.78 -12.99
CA LYS A 220 -3.97 0.88 -14.45
C LYS A 220 -5.29 1.28 -15.08
N VAL A 221 -5.25 2.19 -16.03
CA VAL A 221 -6.40 2.67 -16.81
C VAL A 221 -6.00 2.65 -18.28
N GLY A 222 -6.70 1.86 -19.08
CA GLY A 222 -6.44 1.72 -20.51
C GLY A 222 -7.41 0.77 -21.21
N GLY A 223 -7.56 0.94 -22.51
CA GLY A 223 -8.45 0.11 -23.32
C GLY A 223 -9.93 0.22 -22.92
N ASN A 224 -10.37 1.39 -22.46
CA ASN A 224 -11.70 1.65 -21.89
C ASN A 224 -11.97 0.91 -20.57
N GLN A 225 -10.92 0.48 -19.86
CA GLN A 225 -11.03 -0.31 -18.64
C GLN A 225 -10.05 0.17 -17.57
N TYR A 226 -10.26 -0.30 -16.33
CA TYR A 226 -9.32 -0.08 -15.24
C TYR A 226 -9.21 -1.30 -14.33
N TRP A 227 -8.00 -1.54 -13.84
CA TRP A 227 -7.66 -2.67 -12.97
C TRP A 227 -6.54 -2.30 -12.00
N GLN A 228 -6.28 -3.18 -11.03
CA GLN A 228 -5.23 -3.00 -10.03
C GLN A 228 -4.26 -4.17 -10.08
N GLU A 229 -3.01 -3.92 -9.73
CA GLU A 229 -1.97 -4.94 -9.58
C GLU A 229 -1.08 -4.64 -8.37
N ASN A 230 -0.51 -5.68 -7.77
CA ASN A 230 0.52 -5.56 -6.74
C ASN A 230 1.85 -5.17 -7.42
N SER A 231 2.62 -4.25 -6.81
CA SER A 231 3.86 -3.66 -7.38
C SER A 231 5.13 -4.03 -6.61
#